data_AF-A0A2V4DB84-F1
#
_entry.id   AF-A0A2V4DB84-F1
#
_cell.length_a   1.000
_cell.length_b   1.000
_cell.length_c   1.000
_cell.angle_alpha   90.00
_cell.angle_beta   90.00
_cell.angle_gamma   90.00
#
_symmetry.space_group_name_H-M   'P 1'
#
loop_
_entity.id
_entity.type
_entity.pdbx_description
1 polymer ?
#
loop_
_entity_poly.entity_id
_entity_poly.type
_entity_poly.pdbx_seq_one_letter_code
_entity_poly.pdbx_strand_id
1 'polypeptide(L)'
;HEGSSLLFRMANRRCPVCERNTFWIDLVSFNAMCYGSGCGAWIEDNIHIEEIIDCGWPPLRFLHQSPTVESAMTELGKMGARLKAAGQADSALAAKAFLEEYGEEGSLTDDVLRKMGDPKLADEGR
;
A
#
# COMPACT_ATOMS: atom_id res chain seq x y z
N HIS A 1 32.36 16.95 -21.54
CA HIS A 1 31.94 16.53 -20.20
C HIS A 1 30.74 15.61 -20.38
N GLU A 2 30.93 14.35 -19.99
CA GLU A 2 30.02 13.23 -20.27
C GLU A 2 28.66 13.41 -19.59
N GLY A 3 27.59 13.35 -20.39
CA GLY A 3 26.22 13.29 -19.90
C GLY A 3 25.85 11.86 -19.53
N SER A 4 25.85 11.56 -18.24
CA SER A 4 25.25 10.34 -17.70
C SER A 4 23.78 10.60 -17.36
N SER A 5 22.88 10.37 -18.32
CA SER A 5 21.44 10.39 -18.05
C SER A 5 21.03 9.10 -17.34
N LEU A 6 20.93 9.15 -16.01
CA LEU A 6 20.46 8.05 -15.16
C LEU A 6 18.95 7.84 -15.39
N LEU A 7 18.59 6.88 -16.24
CA LEU A 7 17.24 6.74 -16.82
C LEU A 7 16.24 5.87 -16.02
N PHE A 8 16.65 5.24 -14.91
CA PHE A 8 15.72 4.51 -14.05
C PHE A 8 16.15 4.65 -12.57
N ARG A 9 15.36 5.39 -11.78
CA ARG A 9 15.61 5.66 -10.35
C ARG A 9 14.71 4.85 -9.41
N MET A 10 13.94 3.90 -9.93
CA MET A 10 12.95 3.16 -9.14
C MET A 10 13.34 1.69 -9.00
N ALA A 11 13.16 1.15 -7.79
CA ALA A 11 13.30 -0.28 -7.50
C ALA A 11 11.94 -0.88 -7.16
N ASN A 12 11.57 -1.99 -7.82
CA ASN A 12 10.45 -2.81 -7.40
C ASN A 12 10.92 -3.83 -6.35
N ARG A 13 10.18 -3.94 -5.25
CA ARG A 13 10.42 -4.88 -4.16
C ARG A 13 9.11 -5.56 -3.75
N ARG A 14 9.25 -6.64 -2.98
CA ARG A 14 8.14 -7.27 -2.28
C ARG A 14 7.61 -6.31 -1.19
N CYS A 15 6.32 -6.01 -1.20
CA CYS A 15 5.69 -5.19 -0.18
C CYS A 15 5.76 -5.88 1.19
N PRO A 16 6.17 -5.19 2.26
CA PRO A 16 6.25 -5.80 3.59
C PRO A 16 4.86 -6.13 4.16
N VAL A 17 3.81 -5.46 3.69
CA VAL A 17 2.43 -5.65 4.17
C VAL A 17 1.71 -6.76 3.39
N CYS A 18 1.59 -6.61 2.06
CA CYS A 18 0.77 -7.51 1.25
C CYS A 18 1.59 -8.59 0.53
N GLU A 19 2.90 -8.63 0.75
CA GLU A 19 3.82 -9.64 0.21
C GLU A 19 3.88 -9.76 -1.32
N ARG A 20 3.21 -8.87 -2.08
CA ARG A 20 3.25 -8.80 -3.55
C ARG A 20 4.42 -7.92 -4.05
N ASN A 21 4.95 -8.20 -5.23
CA ASN A 21 5.99 -7.40 -5.90
C ASN A 21 5.43 -6.09 -6.49
N THR A 22 4.89 -5.24 -5.62
CA THR A 22 4.16 -4.02 -5.96
C THR A 22 4.63 -2.81 -5.16
N PHE A 23 5.73 -2.96 -4.42
CA PHE A 23 6.32 -1.89 -3.61
C PHE A 23 7.43 -1.22 -4.40
N TRP A 24 7.18 0.00 -4.82
CA TRP A 24 8.09 0.77 -5.65
C TRP A 24 8.78 1.82 -4.81
N ILE A 25 10.11 1.85 -4.89
CA ILE A 25 10.99 2.72 -4.10
C ILE A 25 11.70 3.68 -5.06
N ASP A 26 11.58 4.99 -4.85
CA ASP A 26 12.45 5.99 -5.47
C ASP A 26 13.80 6.01 -4.76
N LEU A 27 14.86 5.64 -5.46
CA LEU A 27 16.22 5.56 -4.92
C LEU A 27 16.89 6.92 -4.75
N VAL A 28 16.24 8.01 -5.16
CA VAL A 28 16.78 9.37 -5.04
C VAL A 28 16.03 10.19 -4.01
N SER A 29 14.71 10.19 -4.07
CA SER A 29 13.87 10.93 -3.13
C SER A 29 13.50 10.09 -1.90
N PHE A 30 14.00 8.85 -1.83
CA PHE A 30 13.80 7.86 -0.77
C PHE A 30 12.35 7.63 -0.31
N ASN A 31 11.39 7.87 -1.20
CA ASN A 31 10.00 7.52 -0.99
C ASN A 31 9.72 6.09 -1.48
N ALA A 32 8.73 5.44 -0.89
CA ALA A 32 8.25 4.14 -1.34
C ALA A 32 6.74 4.01 -1.18
N MET A 33 6.09 3.33 -2.12
CA MET A 33 4.65 3.14 -2.13
C MET A 33 4.26 1.78 -2.70
N CYS A 34 3.26 1.14 -2.10
CA CYS A 34 2.64 -0.08 -2.59
C CYS A 34 1.48 0.22 -3.54
N TYR A 35 1.64 -0.15 -4.81
CA TYR A 35 0.59 -0.01 -5.83
C TYR A 35 -0.28 -1.26 -5.98
N GLY A 36 -0.13 -2.25 -5.10
CA GLY A 36 -0.99 -3.42 -5.07
C GLY A 36 -2.40 -3.04 -4.64
N SER A 37 -3.40 -3.52 -5.38
CA SER A 37 -4.82 -3.26 -5.10
C SER A 37 -5.16 -3.47 -3.61
N GLY A 38 -5.76 -2.46 -2.98
CA GLY A 38 -6.17 -2.47 -1.57
C GLY A 38 -5.04 -2.35 -0.52
N CYS A 39 -3.77 -2.17 -0.91
CA CYS A 39 -2.67 -2.05 0.05
C CYS A 39 -2.34 -0.58 0.37
N GLY A 40 -1.68 0.14 -0.55
CA GLY A 40 -1.33 1.55 -0.34
C GLY A 40 -0.33 1.83 0.79
N ALA A 41 0.39 0.80 1.29
CA ALA A 41 1.44 1.01 2.29
C ALA A 41 2.56 1.89 1.73
N TRP A 42 3.12 2.79 2.54
CA TRP A 42 4.09 3.78 2.10
C TRP A 42 5.18 4.08 3.13
N ILE A 43 6.28 4.65 2.66
CA ILE A 43 7.42 5.16 3.43
C ILE A 43 7.89 6.46 2.79
N GLU A 44 8.13 7.50 3.57
CA GLU A 44 8.69 8.77 3.10
C GLU A 44 9.50 9.48 4.21
N ASP A 45 10.36 10.41 3.83
CA ASP A 45 11.04 11.27 4.80
C ASP A 45 10.03 12.14 5.56
N ASN A 46 10.24 12.31 6.86
CA ASN A 46 9.39 13.17 7.67
C ASN A 46 9.55 14.64 7.24
N ILE A 47 8.43 15.34 7.10
CA ILE A 47 8.40 16.73 6.60
C ILE A 47 8.83 17.78 7.63
N HIS A 48 9.06 17.39 8.88
CA HIS A 48 9.34 18.31 10.00
C HIS A 48 10.66 18.04 10.71
N ILE A 49 11.11 16.78 10.75
CA ILE A 49 12.26 16.33 11.53
C ILE A 49 13.16 15.51 10.62
N GLU A 50 14.36 16.05 10.37
CA GLU A 50 15.42 15.33 9.64
C GLU A 50 15.77 14.02 10.37
N GLU A 51 16.19 13.00 9.61
CA GLU A 51 16.51 11.64 10.12
C GLU A 51 15.32 10.81 10.63
N ILE A 52 14.10 11.36 10.63
CA ILE A 52 12.88 10.59 10.85
C ILE A 52 12.26 10.19 9.52
N ILE A 53 11.80 8.94 9.47
CA ILE A 53 11.10 8.36 8.34
C ILE A 53 9.69 8.03 8.78
N ASP A 54 8.71 8.58 8.09
CA ASP A 54 7.32 8.24 8.30
C ASP A 54 6.98 7.00 7.46
N CYS A 55 6.19 6.09 8.04
CA CYS A 55 5.58 5.02 7.29
C CYS A 55 4.12 4.86 7.68
N GLY A 56 3.33 4.45 6.70
CA GLY A 56 1.89 4.36 6.88
C GLY A 56 1.24 3.26 6.09
N TRP A 57 0.07 2.87 6.56
CA TRP A 57 -0.79 1.92 5.88
C TRP A 57 -2.26 2.35 6.03
N PRO A 58 -2.83 2.99 4.98
CA PRO A 58 -4.15 3.62 5.04
C PRO A 58 -5.31 2.70 5.50
N PRO A 59 -5.42 1.43 5.06
CA PRO A 59 -6.51 0.52 5.44
C PRO A 59 -6.73 0.36 6.95
N LEU A 60 -5.70 0.53 7.77
CA LEU A 60 -5.80 0.42 9.24
C LEU A 60 -5.48 1.74 9.95
N ARG A 61 -5.50 2.88 9.24
CA ARG A 61 -5.08 4.19 9.78
C ARG A 61 -3.70 4.14 10.45
N PHE A 62 -2.82 3.23 10.02
CA PHE A 62 -1.53 3.04 10.65
C PHE A 62 -0.60 4.16 10.19
N LEU A 63 -0.01 4.86 11.16
CA LEU A 63 1.02 5.86 10.97
C LEU A 63 2.09 5.66 12.03
N HIS A 64 3.35 5.63 11.62
CA HIS A 64 4.46 5.38 12.53
C HIS A 64 5.72 6.12 12.05
N GLN A 65 6.56 6.48 13.02
CA GLN A 65 7.84 7.14 12.77
C GLN A 65 8.98 6.19 13.10
N SER A 66 9.94 6.07 12.20
CA SER A 66 11.07 5.15 12.30
C SER A 66 12.38 5.86 12.02
N PRO A 67 13.49 5.45 12.65
CA PRO A 67 14.79 6.08 12.45
C PRO A 67 15.47 5.67 11.13
N THR A 68 14.99 4.61 10.49
CA THR A 68 15.55 4.09 9.22
C THR A 68 14.47 3.45 8.36
N VAL A 69 14.72 3.32 7.05
CA VAL A 69 13.78 2.64 6.14
C VAL A 69 13.65 1.17 6.48
N GLU A 70 14.73 0.53 6.95
CA GLU A 70 14.67 -0.86 7.39
C GLU A 70 13.74 -1.03 8.61
N SER A 71 13.79 -0.09 9.55
CA SER A 71 12.85 -0.04 10.68
C SER A 71 11.42 0.19 10.20
N ALA A 72 11.21 1.15 9.29
CA ALA A 72 9.89 1.42 8.72
C ALA A 72 9.29 0.21 8.00
N MET A 73 10.09 -0.49 7.19
CA MET A 73 9.71 -1.75 6.52
C MET A 73 9.37 -2.84 7.53
N THR A 74 10.11 -2.93 8.63
CA THR A 74 9.86 -3.88 9.72
C THR A 74 8.53 -3.60 10.40
N GLU A 75 8.22 -2.33 10.71
CA GLU A 75 6.94 -1.95 11.34
C GLU A 75 5.74 -2.23 10.44
N LEU A 76 5.83 -1.90 9.15
CA LEU A 76 4.82 -2.28 8.15
C LEU A 76 4.66 -3.81 8.08
N GLY A 77 5.76 -4.56 8.12
CA GLY A 77 5.77 -6.01 8.12
C GLY A 77 5.05 -6.63 9.32
N LYS A 78 5.22 -6.05 10.52
CA LYS A 78 4.49 -6.46 11.72
C LYS A 78 2.97 -6.32 11.53
N MET A 79 2.52 -5.24 10.88
CA MET A 79 1.09 -5.03 10.61
C MET A 79 0.53 -6.05 9.61
N GLY A 80 1.26 -6.33 8.52
CA GLY A 80 0.89 -7.39 7.58
C GLY A 80 0.82 -8.77 8.23
N ALA A 81 1.81 -9.10 9.07
CA ALA A 81 1.87 -10.35 9.81
C ALA A 81 0.69 -10.53 10.78
N ARG A 82 0.27 -9.45 11.48
CA ARG A 82 -0.89 -9.46 12.38
C ARG A 82 -2.19 -9.79 11.64
N LEU A 83 -2.46 -9.17 10.48
CA LEU A 83 -3.65 -9.49 9.69
C LEU A 83 -3.63 -10.93 9.17
N LYS A 84 -2.47 -11.40 8.73
CA LYS A 84 -2.30 -12.79 8.26
C LYS A 84 -2.57 -13.79 9.37
N ALA A 85 -2.03 -13.54 10.57
CA ALA A 85 -2.25 -14.38 11.74
C ALA A 85 -3.72 -14.38 12.20
N ALA A 86 -4.44 -13.27 12.00
CA ALA A 86 -5.88 -13.17 12.26
C ALA A 86 -6.76 -13.90 11.22
N GLY A 87 -6.16 -14.55 10.20
CA GLY A 87 -6.90 -15.18 9.10
C GLY A 87 -7.51 -14.19 8.11
N GLN A 88 -7.13 -12.91 8.18
CA GLN A 88 -7.68 -11.80 7.39
C GLN A 88 -6.79 -11.43 6.20
N ALA A 89 -6.09 -12.41 5.62
CA ALA A 89 -5.06 -12.21 4.59
C ALA A 89 -5.59 -11.73 3.22
N ASP A 90 -6.89 -11.43 3.10
CA ASP A 90 -7.49 -11.04 1.83
C ASP A 90 -7.58 -9.52 1.71
N SER A 91 -6.87 -8.97 0.73
CA SER A 91 -6.86 -7.54 0.41
C SER A 91 -8.26 -6.96 0.16
N ALA A 92 -9.21 -7.79 -0.22
CA ALA A 92 -10.63 -7.43 -0.36
C ALA A 92 -11.31 -7.17 0.99
N LEU A 93 -10.89 -7.85 2.06
CA LEU A 93 -11.45 -7.65 3.40
C LEU A 93 -10.81 -6.47 4.13
N ALA A 94 -9.51 -6.21 3.92
CA ALA A 94 -8.89 -4.96 4.39
C ALA A 94 -9.50 -3.73 3.69
N ALA A 95 -9.79 -3.85 2.39
CA ALA A 95 -10.55 -2.84 1.65
C ALA A 95 -12.00 -2.71 2.15
N LYS A 96 -12.67 -3.83 2.48
CA LYS A 96 -14.03 -3.79 3.07
C LYS A 96 -14.04 -3.19 4.47
N ALA A 97 -13.11 -3.55 5.36
CA ALA A 97 -13.01 -2.97 6.69
C ALA A 97 -12.73 -1.47 6.64
N PHE A 98 -11.86 -1.03 5.71
CA PHE A 98 -11.65 0.39 5.43
C PHE A 98 -12.93 1.08 4.92
N LEU A 99 -13.66 0.46 3.99
CA LEU A 99 -14.93 0.97 3.48
C LEU A 99 -16.06 0.95 4.53
N GLU A 100 -16.04 0.02 5.47
CA GLU A 100 -17.06 -0.13 6.52
C GLU A 100 -16.78 0.83 7.69
N GLU A 101 -15.51 1.16 7.96
CA GLU A 101 -15.10 2.09 9.02
C GLU A 101 -15.09 3.56 8.57
N TYR A 102 -14.96 3.84 7.26
CA TYR A 102 -14.89 5.20 6.71
C TYR A 102 -15.85 5.49 5.55
N GLY A 103 -16.54 4.50 5.01
CA GLY A 103 -17.52 4.71 3.95
C GLY A 103 -18.85 5.09 4.55
N GLU A 104 -19.02 6.37 4.91
CA GLU A 104 -20.36 6.93 5.05
C GLU A 104 -20.57 8.20 4.23
N GLU A 105 -21.66 8.12 3.46
CA GLU A 105 -22.44 9.17 2.81
C GLU A 105 -21.83 9.90 1.60
N GLY A 106 -21.76 9.21 0.46
CA GLY A 106 -21.73 9.89 -0.83
C GLY A 106 -21.26 9.07 -2.01
N SER A 107 -22.18 8.37 -2.66
CA SER A 107 -22.05 7.93 -4.06
C SER A 107 -20.95 6.90 -4.38
N LEU A 108 -21.13 5.67 -3.90
CA LEU A 108 -20.91 4.52 -4.78
C LEU A 108 -22.26 4.15 -5.38
N THR A 109 -22.70 4.91 -6.39
CA THR A 109 -23.89 4.54 -7.17
C THR A 109 -23.69 3.13 -7.72
N ASP A 110 -24.77 2.36 -7.86
CA ASP A 110 -24.78 1.02 -8.48
C ASP A 110 -23.99 0.94 -9.81
N ASP A 111 -23.85 2.08 -10.49
CA ASP A 111 -23.08 2.25 -11.71
C ASP A 111 -21.54 2.10 -11.55
N VAL A 112 -20.98 2.38 -10.37
CA VAL A 112 -19.54 2.17 -10.05
C VAL A 112 -19.27 0.70 -9.74
N LEU A 113 -20.16 0.06 -8.96
CA LEU A 113 -20.14 -1.38 -8.70
C LEU A 113 -20.27 -2.18 -10.00
N ARG A 114 -21.16 -1.75 -10.92
CA ARG A 114 -21.31 -2.35 -12.25
C ARG A 114 -20.07 -2.18 -13.14
N LYS A 115 -19.35 -1.06 -13.03
CA LYS A 115 -18.12 -0.78 -13.81
C LYS A 115 -16.88 -1.50 -13.28
N MET A 116 -16.85 -1.87 -12.00
CA MET A 116 -15.70 -2.59 -11.41
C MET A 116 -15.75 -4.11 -11.65
N GLY A 117 -16.75 -4.62 -12.36
CA GLY A 117 -16.82 -6.01 -12.83
C GLY A 117 -17.16 -6.98 -11.70
N ASP A 118 -18.42 -7.39 -11.66
CA ASP A 118 -18.91 -8.39 -10.72
C ASP A 118 -18.15 -9.73 -10.94
N PRO A 119 -17.37 -10.22 -9.96
CA PRO A 119 -16.67 -11.50 -10.09
C PRO A 119 -17.61 -12.69 -10.32
N LYS A 120 -18.91 -12.53 -10.03
CA LYS A 120 -19.91 -13.59 -10.22
C LYS A 120 -20.43 -13.72 -11.65
N LEU A 121 -20.17 -12.75 -12.53
CA LEU A 121 -20.51 -12.85 -13.96
C LEU A 121 -19.36 -13.38 -14.82
N ALA A 122 -18.17 -13.60 -14.24
CA ALA A 122 -17.03 -14.17 -14.95
C ALA A 122 -17.13 -15.70 -15.17
N ASP A 123 -18.10 -16.37 -14.53
CA ASP A 123 -18.24 -17.83 -14.57
C ASP A 123 -19.54 -18.33 -15.25
N GLU A 124 -20.38 -17.44 -15.79
CA GLU A 124 -21.57 -17.81 -16.59
C GLU A 124 -21.34 -17.68 -18.11
N GLY A 125 -20.08 -17.64 -18.54
CA GLY A 125 -19.66 -17.43 -19.92
C GLY A 125 -18.72 -18.49 -20.47
N ARG A 126 -19.03 -19.78 -20.28
CA ARG A 126 -18.45 -20.88 -21.08
C ARG A 126 -19.46 -21.99 -21.33
#